data_AF-A0AAV9ASV4-F1
#
_entry.id   AF-A0AAV9ASV4-F1
#
_cell.length_a   1.000
_cell.length_b   1.000
_cell.length_c   1.000
_cell.angle_alpha   90.00
_cell.angle_beta   90.00
_cell.angle_gamma   90.00
#
_symmetry.space_group_name_H-M   'P 1'
#
loop_
_entity.id
_entity.type
_entity.pdbx_description
1 polymer ?
#
loop_
_entity_poly.entity_id
_entity_poly.type
_entity_poly.pdbx_seq_one_letter_code
_entity_poly.pdbx_strand_id
1 'polypeptide(L)'
;MSPRPPLRECTVGYSNLNVLQGSGIPCTSVTELASESGCGKTQLCLQLLLCARLLESQGGLSSASLCLFSKPPFPLSRLQSFSLSLDTNRVDSLLLNPPVFDSDRADRDQLDRGPVLL
;
A
#
# COMPACT_ATOMS: atom_id res chain seq x y z
N MET A 1 -1.78 -37.53 -2.56
CA MET A 1 -1.48 -36.10 -2.76
C MET A 1 -2.12 -35.33 -1.62
N SER A 2 -1.34 -34.72 -0.74
CA SER A 2 -1.89 -33.86 0.32
C SER A 2 -2.41 -32.55 -0.30
N PRO A 3 -3.55 -32.01 0.16
CA PRO A 3 -4.02 -30.71 -0.30
C PRO A 3 -2.98 -29.63 0.01
N ARG A 4 -2.76 -28.70 -0.93
CA ARG A 4 -1.90 -27.55 -0.69
C ARG A 4 -2.54 -26.68 0.40
N PRO A 5 -1.76 -26.15 1.36
CA PRO A 5 -2.28 -25.22 2.34
C PRO A 5 -2.89 -24.00 1.62
N PRO A 6 -3.93 -23.38 2.19
CA PRO A 6 -4.55 -22.20 1.60
C PRO A 6 -3.51 -21.09 1.45
N LEU A 7 -3.38 -20.55 0.24
CA LEU A 7 -2.48 -19.44 -0.04
C LEU A 7 -3.06 -18.17 0.60
N ARG A 8 -2.21 -17.38 1.28
CA ARG A 8 -2.63 -16.07 1.79
C ARG A 8 -2.75 -15.11 0.62
N GLU A 9 -3.87 -14.41 0.54
CA GLU A 9 -4.15 -13.44 -0.51
C GLU A 9 -4.59 -12.11 0.11
N CYS A 10 -4.25 -11.01 -0.56
CA CYS A 10 -4.70 -9.68 -0.20
C CYS A 10 -5.77 -9.21 -1.18
N THR A 11 -6.92 -8.80 -0.68
CA THR A 11 -7.98 -8.17 -1.49
C THR A 11 -7.47 -6.90 -2.17
N VAL A 12 -7.99 -6.59 -3.37
CA VAL A 12 -7.78 -5.29 -4.04
C VAL A 12 -8.87 -4.27 -3.73
N GLY A 13 -9.74 -4.56 -2.75
CA GLY A 13 -10.75 -3.62 -2.22
C GLY A 13 -12.02 -3.49 -3.07
N TYR A 14 -12.01 -4.01 -4.30
CA TYR A 14 -13.18 -4.05 -5.18
C TYR A 14 -13.43 -5.46 -5.70
N SER A 15 -14.67 -5.94 -5.55
CA SER A 15 -15.08 -7.30 -5.89
C SER A 15 -14.89 -7.64 -7.37
N ASN A 16 -15.10 -6.68 -8.27
CA ASN A 16 -14.90 -6.85 -9.71
C ASN A 16 -13.43 -7.07 -10.11
N LEU A 17 -12.47 -6.45 -9.41
CA LEU A 17 -11.04 -6.67 -9.65
C LEU A 17 -10.54 -7.98 -9.01
N ASN A 18 -11.08 -8.36 -7.84
CA ASN A 18 -10.79 -9.66 -7.23
C ASN A 18 -11.20 -10.84 -8.13
N VAL A 19 -12.31 -10.72 -8.87
CA VAL A 19 -12.83 -11.77 -9.77
C VAL A 19 -11.87 -12.06 -10.93
N LEU A 20 -11.12 -11.07 -11.42
CA LEU A 20 -10.12 -11.29 -12.47
C LEU A 20 -8.88 -12.05 -11.96
N GLN A 21 -8.65 -12.09 -10.64
CA GLN A 21 -7.52 -12.74 -10.00
C GLN A 21 -7.88 -13.98 -9.17
N GLY A 22 -9.16 -14.37 -9.13
CA GLY A 22 -9.64 -15.57 -8.43
C GLY A 22 -10.07 -15.33 -6.98
N SER A 23 -9.42 -14.40 -6.27
CA SER A 23 -9.85 -13.92 -4.93
C SER A 23 -9.04 -12.71 -4.40
N GLY A 24 -7.83 -12.48 -4.91
CA GLY A 24 -6.99 -11.33 -4.56
C GLY A 24 -5.55 -11.49 -5.09
N ILE A 25 -4.62 -10.73 -4.53
CA ILE A 25 -3.18 -10.82 -4.84
C ILE A 25 -2.53 -11.90 -3.96
N PRO A 26 -1.88 -12.92 -4.53
CA PRO A 26 -1.18 -13.95 -3.77
C PRO A 26 0.05 -13.40 -3.05
N CYS A 27 0.22 -13.77 -1.77
CA CYS A 27 1.37 -13.36 -0.96
C CYS A 27 2.58 -14.30 -1.10
N THR A 28 2.47 -15.36 -1.89
CA THR A 28 3.52 -16.36 -2.09
C THR A 28 4.44 -16.07 -3.26
N SER A 29 4.18 -15.00 -4.01
CA SER A 29 4.96 -14.60 -5.18
C SER A 29 5.01 -13.08 -5.32
N VAL A 30 5.92 -12.61 -6.16
CA VAL A 30 5.95 -11.20 -6.59
C VAL A 30 4.90 -11.02 -7.69
N THR A 31 4.10 -9.96 -7.57
CA THR A 31 3.13 -9.57 -8.60
C THR A 31 3.59 -8.30 -9.29
N GLU A 32 3.79 -8.36 -10.60
CA GLU A 32 4.15 -7.20 -11.43
C GLU A 32 2.90 -6.57 -12.08
N LEU A 33 2.81 -5.24 -12.04
CA LEU A 33 1.74 -4.47 -12.66
C LEU A 33 2.32 -3.57 -13.78
N ALA A 34 2.21 -4.01 -15.03
CA ALA A 34 2.71 -3.29 -16.21
C ALA A 34 1.57 -2.69 -17.05
N SER A 35 1.68 -1.41 -17.41
CA SER A 35 0.76 -0.70 -18.32
C SER A 35 1.24 0.72 -18.63
N GLU A 36 0.57 1.43 -19.55
CA GLU A 36 0.84 2.84 -19.88
C GLU A 36 0.54 3.81 -18.72
N SER A 37 1.10 5.01 -18.78
CA SER A 37 0.79 6.06 -17.79
C SER A 37 -0.72 6.36 -17.80
N GLY A 38 -1.31 6.57 -16.62
CA GLY A 38 -2.75 6.86 -16.51
C GLY A 38 -3.65 5.63 -16.38
N CYS A 39 -3.18 4.40 -16.63
CA CYS A 39 -3.99 3.18 -16.48
C CYS A 39 -4.31 2.76 -15.03
N GLY A 40 -4.04 3.60 -14.03
CA GLY A 40 -4.41 3.33 -12.64
C GLY A 40 -3.42 2.51 -11.79
N LYS A 41 -2.21 2.20 -12.27
CA LYS A 41 -1.19 1.44 -11.48
C LYS A 41 -0.94 2.01 -10.10
N THR A 42 -0.62 3.31 -10.02
CA THR A 42 -0.36 3.99 -8.74
C THR A 42 -1.58 3.92 -7.82
N GLN A 43 -2.78 4.05 -8.37
CA GLN A 43 -4.02 3.93 -7.61
C GLN A 43 -4.20 2.52 -7.04
N LEU A 44 -3.93 1.48 -7.83
CA LEU A 44 -3.97 0.10 -7.37
C LEU A 44 -2.91 -0.17 -6.28
N CYS A 45 -1.69 0.36 -6.42
CA CYS A 45 -0.66 0.24 -5.40
C CYS A 45 -1.06 0.91 -4.06
N LEU A 46 -1.65 2.10 -4.11
CA LEU A 46 -2.15 2.79 -2.90
C LEU A 46 -3.30 2.03 -2.24
N GLN A 47 -4.20 1.46 -3.05
CA GLN A 47 -5.29 0.63 -2.56
C GLN A 47 -4.75 -0.62 -1.86
N LEU A 48 -3.80 -1.33 -2.48
CA LEU A 48 -3.14 -2.50 -1.89
C LEU A 48 -2.41 -2.17 -0.58
N LEU A 49 -1.79 -0.99 -0.50
CA LEU A 49 -1.13 -0.53 0.72
C LEU A 49 -2.08 -0.52 1.91
N LEU A 50 -3.32 -0.06 1.69
CA LEU A 50 -4.38 0.01 2.70
C LEU A 50 -5.03 -1.36 2.92
N CYS A 51 -5.33 -2.10 1.86
CA CYS A 51 -5.94 -3.43 1.97
C CYS A 51 -5.08 -4.41 2.77
N ALA A 52 -3.75 -4.35 2.65
CA ALA A 52 -2.84 -5.17 3.45
C ALA A 52 -2.94 -4.91 4.97
N ARG A 53 -3.34 -3.70 5.39
CA ARG A 53 -3.58 -3.34 6.80
C ARG A 53 -4.88 -3.93 7.35
N LEU A 54 -5.86 -4.25 6.50
CA LEU A 54 -7.18 -4.69 6.93
C LEU A 54 -7.10 -6.04 7.65
N LEU A 55 -8.13 -6.32 8.46
CA LEU A 55 -8.28 -7.62 9.12
C LEU A 55 -8.40 -8.74 8.08
N GLU A 56 -7.97 -9.95 8.44
CA GLU A 56 -8.14 -11.12 7.58
C GLU A 56 -9.63 -11.42 7.27
N SER A 57 -10.53 -11.10 8.22
CA SER A 57 -11.99 -11.19 8.02
C SER A 57 -12.52 -10.23 6.95
N GLN A 58 -11.76 -9.20 6.59
CA GLN A 58 -12.06 -8.24 5.52
C GLN A 58 -11.23 -8.48 4.26
N GLY A 59 -10.48 -9.60 4.19
CA GLY A 59 -9.61 -9.95 3.07
C GLY A 59 -8.25 -9.25 3.09
N GLY A 60 -7.87 -8.60 4.20
CA GLY A 60 -6.53 -8.05 4.40
C GLY A 60 -5.56 -9.05 5.03
N LEU A 61 -4.38 -8.57 5.43
CA LEU A 61 -3.30 -9.41 5.98
C LEU A 61 -3.00 -9.12 7.45
N SER A 62 -3.69 -8.16 8.06
CA SER A 62 -3.43 -7.63 9.42
C SER A 62 -1.95 -7.30 9.65
N SER A 63 -1.23 -6.85 8.61
CA SER A 63 0.22 -6.67 8.61
C SER A 63 0.61 -5.25 8.25
N ALA A 64 1.87 -4.86 8.46
CA ALA A 64 2.50 -3.63 7.96
C ALA A 64 2.87 -3.73 6.45
N SER A 65 3.05 -2.60 5.76
CA SER A 65 3.31 -2.50 4.30
C SER A 65 4.10 -1.23 4.04
N LEU A 66 4.94 -1.32 3.02
CA LEU A 66 5.90 -0.32 2.62
C LEU A 66 5.63 0.02 1.15
N CYS A 67 5.54 1.31 0.83
CA CYS A 67 5.49 1.78 -0.54
C CYS A 67 6.83 2.44 -0.88
N LEU A 68 7.54 1.89 -1.86
CA LEU A 68 8.67 2.58 -2.48
C LEU A 68 8.16 3.33 -3.70
N PHE A 69 8.33 4.65 -3.72
CA PHE A 69 7.77 5.51 -4.76
C PHE A 69 8.88 6.29 -5.45
N SER A 70 9.00 6.12 -6.77
CA SER A 70 10.11 6.68 -7.55
C SER A 70 9.84 8.04 -8.18
N LYS A 71 8.62 8.59 -8.04
CA LYS A 71 8.20 9.83 -8.70
C LYS A 71 7.65 10.84 -7.70
N PRO A 72 8.49 11.61 -6.99
CA PRO A 72 8.00 12.58 -6.02
C PRO A 72 7.11 13.66 -6.68
N PRO A 73 6.16 14.27 -5.94
CA PRO A 73 5.84 13.97 -4.55
C PRO A 73 4.98 12.69 -4.40
N PHE A 74 5.10 12.03 -3.25
CA PHE A 74 4.22 10.90 -2.92
C PHE A 74 2.74 11.34 -2.89
N PRO A 75 1.79 10.58 -3.47
CA PRO A 75 0.38 10.96 -3.61
C PRO A 75 -0.41 10.80 -2.30
N LEU A 76 0.03 11.50 -1.25
CA LEU A 76 -0.50 11.43 0.12
C LEU A 76 -1.98 11.80 0.20
N SER A 77 -2.41 12.86 -0.48
CA SER A 77 -3.82 13.27 -0.51
C SER A 77 -4.72 12.18 -1.09
N ARG A 78 -4.26 11.45 -2.10
CA ARG A 78 -5.02 10.34 -2.70
C ARG A 78 -5.06 9.13 -1.77
N LEU A 79 -3.97 8.83 -1.06
CA LEU A 79 -3.96 7.80 -0.03
C LEU A 79 -4.97 8.11 1.09
N GLN A 80 -5.02 9.38 1.55
CA GLN A 80 -5.99 9.83 2.54
C GLN A 80 -7.43 9.67 2.04
N SER A 81 -7.72 10.04 0.78
CA SER A 81 -9.04 9.82 0.19
C SER A 81 -9.45 8.34 0.20
N PHE A 82 -8.53 7.42 -0.11
CA PHE A 82 -8.82 5.99 -0.03
C PHE A 82 -9.02 5.50 1.41
N SER A 83 -8.23 6.00 2.36
CA SER A 83 -8.38 5.66 3.78
C SER A 83 -9.77 6.00 4.30
N LEU A 84 -10.28 7.20 3.97
CA LEU A 84 -11.62 7.64 4.34
C LEU A 84 -12.72 6.74 3.74
N SER A 85 -12.52 6.25 2.51
CA SER A 85 -13.50 5.37 1.85
C SER A 85 -13.56 3.95 2.41
N LEU A 86 -12.57 3.53 3.20
CA LEU A 86 -12.47 2.17 3.75
C LEU A 86 -13.11 2.05 5.15
N ASP A 87 -13.76 3.09 5.69
CA ASP A 87 -14.48 3.11 6.98
C ASP A 87 -13.73 2.43 8.14
N THR A 88 -12.40 2.54 8.13
CA THR A 88 -11.56 1.79 9.07
C THR A 88 -11.10 2.75 10.17
N ASN A 89 -11.82 2.74 11.30
CA ASN A 89 -11.49 3.42 12.58
C ASN A 89 -10.08 3.10 13.15
N ARG A 90 -9.22 2.38 12.40
CA ARG A 90 -7.88 1.92 12.80
C ARG A 90 -6.74 2.39 11.91
N VAL A 91 -6.99 2.92 10.71
CA VAL A 91 -5.88 3.39 9.83
C VAL A 91 -5.38 4.78 10.21
N ASP A 92 -6.21 5.58 10.88
CA ASP A 92 -5.89 6.98 11.19
C ASP A 92 -4.66 7.13 12.09
N SER A 93 -4.46 6.23 13.06
CA SER A 93 -3.35 6.32 14.02
C SER A 93 -1.99 5.86 13.47
N LEU A 94 -1.95 5.17 12.32
CA LEU A 94 -0.69 4.74 11.67
C LEU A 94 -0.40 5.48 10.35
N LEU A 95 -1.39 6.12 9.73
CA LEU A 95 -1.23 6.85 8.47
C LEU A 95 -1.08 8.37 8.63
N LEU A 96 -1.31 8.94 9.83
CA LEU A 96 -1.06 10.37 10.06
C LEU A 96 0.43 10.74 10.05
N ASN A 97 1.33 9.75 10.10
CA ASN A 97 2.77 9.90 9.85
C ASN A 97 3.31 8.64 9.16
N PRO A 98 3.11 8.47 7.84
CA PRO A 98 3.95 7.51 7.13
C PRO A 98 5.39 8.02 7.30
N PRO A 99 6.37 7.17 7.64
CA PRO A 99 7.77 7.53 7.40
C PRO A 99 7.92 7.63 5.88
N VAL A 100 7.58 8.81 5.34
CA VAL A 100 7.88 9.17 3.97
C VAL A 100 9.40 9.37 3.99
N PHE A 101 10.12 8.29 3.70
CA PHE A 101 11.52 8.37 3.33
C PHE A 101 11.58 9.06 1.97
N ASP A 102 11.49 10.39 2.02
CA ASP A 102 11.72 11.25 0.88
C ASP A 102 13.23 11.43 0.75
N SER A 103 13.85 10.65 -0.13
CA SER A 103 15.28 10.76 -0.38
C SER A 103 15.66 12.13 -0.97
N ASP A 104 14.70 12.91 -1.48
CA ASP A 104 14.91 14.24 -2.07
C ASP A 104 14.88 15.39 -1.05
N ARG A 105 14.49 15.12 0.21
CA ARG A 105 14.58 16.12 1.30
C ARG A 105 15.99 16.31 1.85
N ALA A 106 16.94 15.47 1.44
CA ALA A 106 18.32 15.54 1.92
C ALA A 106 19.13 16.70 1.31
N ASP A 107 18.62 17.43 0.31
CA ASP A 107 19.45 18.38 -0.46
C ASP A 107 18.94 19.83 -0.51
N ARG A 108 17.96 20.21 0.33
CA ARG A 108 17.51 21.62 0.43
C ARG A 108 17.49 22.26 1.81
N ASP A 109 17.68 21.47 2.87
CA ASP A 109 17.71 21.99 4.25
C ASP A 109 19.07 21.76 4.95
N GLN A 110 20.14 21.48 4.18
CA GLN A 110 21.51 21.37 4.72
C GLN A 110 22.15 22.75 4.98
N LEU A 111 21.44 23.62 5.70
CA LEU A 111 22.03 24.68 6.49
C LEU A 111 21.16 24.88 7.73
N ASP A 112 21.64 24.37 8.86
CA ASP A 112 21.03 24.47 10.19
C ASP A 112 19.97 23.41 10.53
N ARG A 113 20.41 22.21 10.94
CA ARG A 113 20.36 21.74 12.35
C ARG A 113 20.44 20.21 12.49
N GLY A 114 21.51 19.77 13.16
CA GLY A 114 21.53 18.62 14.08
C GLY A 114 21.47 17.21 13.51
N PRO A 115 22.08 16.21 14.19
CA PRO A 115 22.09 14.83 13.72
C PRO A 115 20.73 14.19 13.99
N VAL A 116 20.14 13.51 13.00
CA VAL A 116 19.02 12.60 13.26
C VAL A 116 19.44 11.20 12.86
N LEU A 117 19.46 10.34 13.87
CA LEU A 117 19.78 8.93 13.88
C LEU A 117 18.72 8.13 13.08
N LEU A 118 19.22 7.19 12.27
CA LEU A 118 18.60 6.00 11.65
C LEU A 118 17.23 6.16 10.97
#